data_AF-A0A6B3I951-F1
#
_entry.id   AF-A0A6B3I951-F1
#
_cell.length_a   1.000
_cell.length_b   1.000
_cell.length_c   1.000
_cell.angle_alpha   90.00
_cell.angle_beta   90.00
_cell.angle_gamma   90.00
#
_symmetry.space_group_name_H-M   'P 1'
#
loop_
_entity.id
_entity.type
_entity.pdbx_description
1 polymer ?
#
loop_
_entity_poly.entity_id
_entity_poly.type
_entity_poly.pdbx_seq_one_letter_code
_entity_poly.pdbx_strand_id
1 'polypeptide(L)'
;EDVARYFEVSTASVRRLTDRHQEELSENGLRVLRGPELRSFHGDMKSLWKEEGVESYPQAATQLRLYTRRTVLDVAMLLRDSDIARCVRTYLLDAEES
;
A
#
# COMPACT_ATOMS: atom_id res chain seq x y z
N GLU A 1 4.14 3.04 -4.21
CA GLU A 1 3.97 2.70 -5.64
C GLU A 1 3.57 1.25 -5.84
N ASP A 2 4.00 0.35 -4.95
CA ASP A 2 3.80 -1.10 -5.10
C ASP A 2 2.34 -1.53 -5.16
N VAL A 3 1.46 -0.93 -4.36
CA VAL A 3 0.01 -1.18 -4.42
C VAL A 3 -0.58 -0.84 -5.79
N ALA A 4 -0.13 0.28 -6.38
CA ALA A 4 -0.59 0.68 -7.71
C ALA A 4 -0.10 -0.29 -8.79
N ARG A 5 1.17 -0.72 -8.68
CA ARG A 5 1.76 -1.73 -9.55
C ARG A 5 1.03 -3.08 -9.44
N TYR A 6 0.74 -3.52 -8.22
CA TYR A 6 0.06 -4.79 -7.95
C TYR A 6 -1.34 -4.84 -8.57
N PHE A 7 -2.13 -3.77 -8.43
CA PHE A 7 -3.48 -3.70 -9.00
C PHE A 7 -3.52 -3.23 -10.45
N GLU A 8 -2.37 -3.02 -11.09
CA GLU A 8 -2.23 -2.52 -12.47
C GLU A 8 -2.99 -1.20 -12.72
N VAL A 9 -2.99 -0.32 -11.72
CA VAL A 9 -3.64 1.00 -11.80
C VAL A 9 -2.63 2.13 -11.66
N SER A 10 -3.01 3.33 -12.09
CA SER A 10 -2.15 4.50 -11.90
C SER A 10 -1.94 4.82 -10.42
N THR A 11 -0.75 5.30 -10.07
CA THR A 11 -0.46 5.80 -8.70
C THR A 11 -1.40 6.93 -8.29
N ALA A 12 -1.85 7.74 -9.26
CA ALA A 12 -2.86 8.78 -9.03
C ALA A 12 -4.23 8.21 -8.64
N SER A 13 -4.62 7.05 -9.20
CA SER A 13 -5.86 6.36 -8.82
C SER A 13 -5.79 5.87 -7.38
N VAL A 14 -4.70 5.20 -7.00
CA VAL A 14 -4.51 4.74 -5.60
C VAL A 14 -4.45 5.92 -4.64
N ARG A 15 -3.77 7.01 -5.02
CA ARG A 15 -3.71 8.23 -4.19
C ARG A 15 -5.09 8.83 -3.97
N ARG A 16 -5.88 9.04 -5.04
CA ARG A 16 -7.24 9.58 -4.95
C ARG A 16 -8.17 8.68 -4.13
N LEU A 17 -8.05 7.37 -4.29
CA LEU A 17 -8.80 6.40 -3.50
C LEU A 17 -8.43 6.49 -2.02
N THR A 18 -7.13 6.52 -1.72
CA THR A 18 -6.64 6.62 -0.34
C THR A 18 -7.07 7.93 0.32
N ASP A 19 -7.03 9.04 -0.42
CA ASP A 19 -7.42 10.35 0.10
C ASP A 19 -8.95 10.42 0.34
N ARG A 20 -9.77 9.71 -0.45
CA ARG A 20 -11.23 9.63 -0.27
C ARG A 20 -11.65 8.72 0.89
N HIS A 21 -10.92 7.63 1.11
CA HIS A 21 -11.23 6.60 2.10
C HIS A 21 -10.21 6.59 3.25
N GLN A 22 -9.67 7.76 3.61
CA GLN A 22 -8.56 7.86 4.54
C GLN A 22 -8.91 7.29 5.92
N GLU A 23 -10.11 7.58 6.43
CA GLU A 23 -10.60 7.14 7.73
C GLU A 23 -10.64 5.61 7.81
N GLU A 24 -11.44 5.00 6.94
CA GLU A 24 -11.57 3.53 6.79
C GLU A 24 -10.20 2.84 6.64
N LEU A 25 -9.35 3.33 5.73
CA LEU A 25 -8.04 2.74 5.51
C LEU A 25 -7.12 2.88 6.73
N SER A 26 -7.18 4.01 7.44
CA SER A 26 -6.36 4.24 8.65
C SER A 26 -6.80 3.32 9.79
N GLU A 27 -8.11 3.16 9.99
CA GLU A 27 -8.68 2.20 10.94
C GLU A 27 -8.27 0.76 10.60
N ASN A 28 -8.20 0.43 9.31
CA ASN A 28 -7.74 -0.87 8.82
C ASN A 28 -6.21 -1.03 8.77
N GLY A 29 -5.45 -0.03 9.26
CA GLY A 29 -4.01 -0.13 9.51
C GLY A 29 -3.12 0.63 8.53
N LEU A 30 -3.67 1.52 7.69
CA LEU A 30 -2.87 2.39 6.83
C LEU A 30 -2.12 3.40 7.69
N ARG A 31 -0.80 3.45 7.52
CA ARG A 31 0.04 4.45 8.19
C ARG A 31 0.65 5.41 7.19
N VAL A 32 0.57 6.70 7.49
CA VAL A 32 1.19 7.75 6.69
C VAL A 32 2.39 8.31 7.43
N LEU A 33 3.59 7.97 6.99
CA LEU A 33 4.83 8.47 7.57
C LEU A 33 5.23 9.78 6.89
N ARG A 34 5.58 10.79 7.70
CA ARG A 34 6.07 12.09 7.26
C ARG A 34 7.16 12.60 8.19
N GLY A 35 7.99 13.52 7.69
CA GLY A 35 8.93 14.28 8.53
C GLY A 35 9.88 13.38 9.36
N PRO A 36 9.96 13.55 10.69
CA PRO A 36 10.86 12.77 11.55
C PRO A 36 10.62 11.25 11.49
N GLU A 37 9.36 10.81 11.49
CA GLU A 37 9.01 9.37 11.47
C GLU A 37 9.49 8.71 10.18
N LEU A 38 9.35 9.41 9.05
CA LEU A 38 9.82 8.92 7.76
C LEU A 38 11.35 8.79 7.72
N ARG A 39 12.07 9.74 8.32
CA ARG A 39 13.53 9.68 8.41
C ARG A 39 14.01 8.53 9.29
N SER A 40 13.35 8.29 10.43
CA SER A 40 13.65 7.14 11.29
C SER A 40 13.45 5.84 10.53
N PHE A 41 12.29 5.69 9.90
CA PHE A 41 11.94 4.51 9.11
C PHE A 41 12.94 4.25 7.98
N HIS A 42 13.39 5.30 7.26
CA HIS A 42 14.44 5.17 6.25
C HIS A 42 15.78 4.72 6.84
N GLY A 43 16.16 5.19 8.02
CA GLY A 43 17.39 4.77 8.70
C GLY A 43 17.35 3.30 9.09
N ASP A 44 16.25 2.86 9.68
CA ASP A 44 16.02 1.46 10.07
C ASP A 44 16.04 0.55 8.83
N MET A 45 15.32 0.94 7.79
CA MET A 45 15.26 0.20 6.53
C MET A 45 16.62 0.15 5.84
N LYS A 46 17.37 1.25 5.77
CA LYS A 46 18.71 1.25 5.18
C LYS A 46 19.65 0.28 5.90
N SER A 47 19.50 0.11 7.21
CA SER A 47 20.32 -0.81 7.99
C SER A 47 20.02 -2.27 7.64
N LEU A 48 18.75 -2.62 7.48
CA LEU A 48 18.31 -3.97 7.07
C LEU A 48 18.71 -4.31 5.62
N TRP A 49 18.59 -3.36 4.69
CA TRP A 49 18.75 -3.65 3.26
C TRP A 49 20.20 -3.55 2.77
N LYS A 50 21.09 -2.95 3.57
CA LYS A 50 22.53 -2.94 3.28
C LYS A 50 23.14 -4.36 3.32
N GLU A 51 22.49 -5.29 4.00
CA GLU A 51 22.89 -6.70 4.05
C GLU A 51 22.44 -7.49 2.80
N GLU A 52 21.35 -7.08 2.13
CA GLU A 52 20.76 -7.84 1.01
C GLU A 52 21.12 -7.34 -0.39
N GLY A 53 21.94 -6.29 -0.52
CA GLY A 53 22.49 -5.85 -1.82
C GLY A 53 21.47 -5.30 -2.83
N VAL A 54 20.26 -4.94 -2.39
CA VAL A 54 19.19 -4.42 -3.25
C VAL A 54 19.40 -2.92 -3.53
N GLU A 55 19.20 -2.54 -4.79
CA GLU A 55 19.30 -1.16 -5.28
C GLU A 55 18.36 -0.20 -4.55
N SER A 56 18.97 0.72 -3.80
CA SER A 56 18.47 2.00 -3.30
C SER A 56 16.97 2.15 -3.08
N TYR A 57 16.56 1.99 -1.81
CA TYR A 57 15.27 2.46 -1.30
C TYR A 57 15.03 3.96 -1.62
N PRO A 58 13.81 4.39 -2.02
CA PRO A 58 13.55 5.76 -2.47
C PRO A 58 13.68 6.79 -1.33
N GLN A 59 14.82 7.48 -1.24
CA GLN A 59 15.12 8.43 -0.18
C GLN A 59 14.47 9.82 -0.36
N ALA A 60 13.98 10.12 -1.56
CA ALA A 60 13.49 11.46 -1.94
C ALA A 60 12.00 11.72 -1.62
N ALA A 61 11.27 10.74 -1.09
CA ALA A 61 9.85 10.92 -0.79
C ALA A 61 9.64 11.78 0.48
N THR A 62 8.82 12.83 0.38
CA THR A 62 8.42 13.66 1.54
C THR A 62 7.35 12.99 2.42
N GLN A 63 6.69 11.96 1.88
CA GLN A 63 5.66 11.18 2.56
C GLN A 63 5.70 9.74 2.04
N LEU A 64 5.51 8.78 2.95
CA LEU A 64 5.35 7.38 2.63
C LEU A 64 4.03 6.85 3.18
N ARG A 65 3.32 6.06 2.37
CA ARG A 65 2.12 5.32 2.82
C ARG A 65 2.50 3.86 2.99
N LEU A 66 2.30 3.34 4.19
CA LEU A 66 2.56 1.96 4.55
C LEU A 66 1.24 1.19 4.57
N TYR A 67 1.14 0.22 3.67
CA TYR A 67 -0.02 -0.64 3.53
C TYR A 67 0.26 -1.99 4.21
N THR A 68 -0.58 -2.37 5.16
CA THR A 68 -0.64 -3.74 5.70
C THR A 68 -1.37 -4.66 4.74
N ARG A 69 -1.27 -5.99 4.92
CA ARG A 69 -2.06 -6.97 4.15
C ARG A 69 -3.55 -6.65 4.16
N ARG A 70 -4.10 -6.28 5.33
CA ARG A 70 -5.50 -5.88 5.49
C ARG A 70 -5.84 -4.66 4.63
N THR A 71 -5.02 -3.62 4.66
CA THR A 71 -5.25 -2.42 3.84
C THR A 71 -5.13 -2.68 2.35
N VAL A 72 -4.31 -3.65 1.91
CA VAL A 72 -4.23 -4.03 0.49
C VAL A 72 -5.53 -4.70 0.06
N LEU A 73 -6.10 -5.57 0.89
CA LEU A 73 -7.41 -6.18 0.63
C LEU A 73 -8.52 -5.13 0.64
N ASP A 74 -8.48 -4.18 1.57
CA ASP A 74 -9.42 -3.07 1.64
C ASP A 74 -9.37 -2.20 0.37
N VAL A 75 -8.16 -1.88 -0.11
CA VAL A 75 -7.97 -1.22 -1.42
C VAL A 75 -8.57 -2.06 -2.56
N ALA A 76 -8.45 -3.39 -2.52
CA ALA A 76 -9.10 -4.26 -3.49
C ALA A 76 -10.63 -4.15 -3.41
N MET A 77 -11.22 -3.97 -2.23
CA MET A 77 -12.67 -3.78 -2.08
C MET A 77 -13.14 -2.45 -2.67
N LEU A 78 -12.33 -1.40 -2.56
CA LEU A 78 -12.68 -0.04 -2.99
C LEU A 78 -12.38 0.22 -4.48
N LEU A 79 -11.44 -0.51 -5.10
CA LEU A 79 -11.07 -0.35 -6.50
C LEU A 79 -12.12 -0.95 -7.45
N ARG A 80 -12.80 -0.08 -8.21
CA ARG A 80 -13.83 -0.49 -9.19
C ARG A 80 -13.23 -1.01 -10.50
N ASP A 81 -12.24 -0.32 -11.03
CA ASP A 81 -11.73 -0.50 -12.40
C ASP A 81 -10.37 -1.22 -12.45
N SER A 82 -10.21 -2.27 -11.64
CA SER A 82 -9.00 -3.13 -11.68
C SER A 82 -9.43 -4.58 -11.81
N ASP A 83 -8.92 -5.25 -12.85
CA ASP A 83 -9.18 -6.67 -13.08
C ASP A 83 -8.54 -7.53 -11.98
N ILE A 84 -7.33 -7.17 -11.52
CA ILE A 84 -6.67 -7.80 -10.39
C ILE A 84 -7.50 -7.64 -9.11
N ALA A 85 -8.01 -6.45 -8.82
CA ALA A 85 -8.87 -6.24 -7.66
C ALA A 85 -10.17 -7.06 -7.76
N ARG A 86 -10.72 -7.24 -8.97
CA ARG A 86 -11.89 -8.11 -9.20
C ARG A 86 -11.56 -9.55 -8.86
N CYS A 87 -10.44 -10.08 -9.34
CA CYS A 87 -10.00 -11.44 -9.02
C CYS A 87 -9.82 -11.65 -7.51
N VAL A 88 -9.23 -10.68 -6.80
CA VAL A 88 -9.09 -10.74 -5.32
C VAL A 88 -10.45 -10.83 -4.64
N ARG A 89 -11.43 -10.02 -5.07
CA ARG A 89 -12.79 -10.08 -4.51
C ARG A 89 -13.48 -11.40 -4.80
N THR A 90 -13.36 -11.93 -6.02
CA THR A 90 -13.91 -13.24 -6.37
C THR A 90 -13.32 -14.33 -5.49
N TYR A 91 -12.00 -14.39 -5.36
CA TYR A 91 -11.35 -15.37 -4.50
C TYR A 91 -11.82 -15.29 -3.04
N LEU A 92 -11.99 -14.08 -2.50
CA LEU A 92 -12.48 -13.91 -1.13
C LEU A 92 -13.93 -14.35 -0.99
N LEU A 93 -14.79 -14.06 -1.96
CA LEU A 93 -16.18 -14.53 -1.94
C LEU A 93 -16.23 -16.07 -2.00
N ASP A 94 -15.47 -16.70 -2.90
CA ASP A 94 -15.39 -18.16 -3.01
C ASP A 94 -14.89 -18.80 -1.70
N ALA A 95 -13.92 -18.16 -1.03
CA ALA A 95 -13.36 -18.63 0.23
C ALA A 95 -14.33 -18.52 1.41
N GLU A 96 -15.22 -17.52 1.44
CA GLU A 96 -16.25 -17.38 2.48
C GLU A 96 -17.45 -18.31 2.27
N GLU A 97 -17.69 -18.77 1.03
CA GLU A 97 -18.75 -19.73 0.69
C GLU A 97 -18.34 -21.20 0.92
N SER A 98 -17.07 -21.46 1.22
CA SER A 98 -16.48 -22.79 1.42
C SER A 98 -16.47 -23.23 2.88
#